data_AF-A0A0R1K4G1-F1
#
_entry.id   AF-A0A0R1K4G1-F1
#
_cell.length_a   1.000
_cell.length_b   1.000
_cell.length_c   1.000
_cell.angle_alpha   90.00
_cell.angle_beta   90.00
_cell.angle_gamma   90.00
#
_symmetry.space_group_name_H-M   'P 1'
#
loop_
_entity.id
_entity.type
_entity.pdbx_description
1 polymer ?
#
loop_
_entity_poly.entity_id
_entity_poly.type
_entity_poly.pdbx_seq_one_letter_code
_entity_poly.pdbx_strand_id
1 'polypeptide(L)'
;MKYHENDPGITIPLEIRNQYHAVLGWCAKGVDSLADRLVFRDFDNDDFKVNEIFHDNNPDVFFDSAVLSALIGSCSFVYISKADDQIRLQVIEASNATGIIDPITGLLT
;
A
#
# COMPACT_ATOMS: atom_id res chain seq x y z
N MET A 1 18.23 -17.59 17.79
CA MET A 1 17.80 -16.93 19.06
C MET A 1 16.74 -17.84 19.67
N LYS A 2 16.96 -18.41 20.87
CA LYS A 2 15.95 -19.27 21.52
C LYS A 2 14.81 -18.37 22.01
N TYR A 3 13.59 -18.65 21.58
CA TYR A 3 12.39 -17.96 22.01
C TYR A 3 12.16 -18.25 23.51
N HIS A 4 12.19 -17.21 24.34
CA HIS A 4 11.83 -17.27 25.75
C HIS A 4 10.49 -16.56 25.90
N GLU A 5 9.43 -17.33 26.12
CA GLU A 5 8.12 -16.80 26.47
C GLU A 5 8.21 -16.28 27.92
N ASN A 6 8.02 -14.97 28.10
CA ASN A 6 7.95 -14.40 29.44
C ASN A 6 6.70 -14.94 30.13
N ASP A 7 6.86 -15.63 31.26
CA ASP A 7 5.74 -16.16 32.04
C ASP A 7 4.82 -14.99 32.45
N PRO A 8 3.57 -14.92 31.96
CA PRO A 8 2.68 -13.76 32.17
C PRO A 8 2.25 -13.53 33.64
N GLY A 9 2.84 -14.26 34.59
CA GLY A 9 2.50 -14.20 36.01
C GLY A 9 1.27 -15.04 36.34
N ILE A 10 1.23 -15.56 37.57
CA ILE A 10 0.16 -16.45 38.05
C ILE A 10 -1.24 -15.81 38.03
N THR A 11 -1.31 -14.49 37.97
CA THR A 11 -2.54 -13.70 38.06
C THR A 11 -3.32 -13.62 36.74
N ILE A 12 -2.70 -13.97 35.60
CA ILE A 12 -3.38 -13.92 34.29
C ILE A 12 -4.07 -15.28 34.03
N PRO A 13 -5.39 -15.31 33.80
CA PRO A 13 -6.13 -16.53 33.43
C PRO A 13 -5.53 -17.23 32.21
N LEU A 14 -5.60 -18.56 32.18
CA LEU A 14 -4.98 -19.37 31.14
C LEU A 14 -5.61 -19.09 29.75
N GLU A 15 -6.91 -18.79 29.71
CA GLU A 15 -7.59 -18.43 28.45
C GLU A 15 -7.05 -17.14 27.84
N ILE A 16 -6.60 -16.18 28.66
CA ILE A 16 -6.06 -14.90 28.21
C ILE A 16 -4.58 -15.06 27.84
N ARG A 17 -3.81 -15.90 28.56
CA ARG A 17 -2.42 -16.20 28.18
C ARG A 17 -2.29 -16.81 26.80
N ASN A 18 -3.19 -17.73 26.44
CA ASN A 18 -3.21 -18.36 25.14
C ASN A 18 -3.59 -17.39 23.99
N GLN A 19 -4.04 -16.17 24.29
CA GLN A 19 -4.35 -15.14 23.28
C GLN A 19 -3.15 -14.23 22.99
N TYR A 20 -2.13 -14.21 23.85
CA TYR A 20 -0.93 -13.39 23.64
C TYR A 20 0.08 -14.13 22.77
N HIS A 21 0.01 -13.90 21.46
CA HIS A 21 1.10 -14.23 20.56
C HIS A 21 2.00 -13.00 20.37
N ALA A 22 3.28 -13.13 20.76
CA ALA A 22 4.28 -12.11 20.44
C ALA A 22 4.54 -12.12 18.93
N VAL A 23 3.86 -11.25 18.19
CA VAL A 23 4.08 -11.09 16.75
C VAL A 23 5.19 -10.04 16.57
N LEU A 24 6.35 -10.47 16.08
CA LEU A 24 7.41 -9.54 15.72
C LEU A 24 7.07 -8.89 14.38
N GLY A 25 6.91 -7.57 14.36
CA GLY A 25 6.55 -6.78 13.17
C GLY A 25 7.65 -6.66 12.09
N TRP A 26 8.47 -7.69 11.91
CA TRP A 26 9.57 -7.68 10.93
C TRP A 26 9.10 -7.45 9.51
N CYS A 27 7.98 -8.07 9.11
CA CYS A 27 7.42 -7.90 7.77
C CYS A 27 6.96 -6.46 7.54
N ALA A 28 6.19 -5.91 8.48
CA ALA A 28 5.73 -4.51 8.41
C ALA A 28 6.93 -3.56 8.34
N LYS A 29 7.91 -3.74 9.24
CA LYS A 29 9.10 -2.89 9.25
C LYS A 29 9.94 -3.01 7.98
N GLY A 30 10.02 -4.20 7.40
CA GLY A 30 10.71 -4.46 6.14
C GLY A 30 10.03 -3.75 4.97
N VAL A 31 8.71 -3.83 4.89
CA VAL A 31 7.90 -3.14 3.87
C VAL A 31 8.06 -1.63 3.98
N ASP A 32 7.87 -1.05 5.17
CA ASP A 32 8.04 0.40 5.39
C ASP A 32 9.44 0.87 4.98
N SER A 33 10.48 0.13 5.40
CA SER A 33 11.87 0.51 5.12
C SER A 33 12.26 0.40 3.64
N LEU A 34 11.54 -0.43 2.88
CA LEU A 34 11.70 -0.57 1.43
C LEU A 34 10.90 0.50 0.70
N ALA A 35 9.66 0.77 1.12
CA ALA A 35 8.82 1.82 0.57
C ALA A 35 9.50 3.20 0.69
N ASP A 36 9.99 3.55 1.88
CA ASP A 36 10.69 4.83 2.15
C ASP A 36 11.95 5.05 1.28
N ARG A 37 12.52 3.97 0.73
CA ARG A 37 13.73 4.01 -0.11
C ARG A 37 13.43 4.08 -1.59
N LEU A 38 12.21 3.74 -2.01
CA LEU A 38 11.82 3.74 -3.40
C LEU A 38 11.37 5.15 -3.78
N VAL A 39 12.28 5.87 -4.45
CA VAL A 39 11.99 7.22 -4.95
C VAL A 39 11.71 7.12 -6.44
N PHE A 40 10.48 7.45 -6.83
CA PHE A 40 10.15 7.66 -8.23
C PHE A 40 10.81 8.95 -8.72
N ARG A 41 11.36 8.93 -9.94
CA ARG A 41 11.94 10.11 -10.58
C ARG A 41 11.02 10.62 -11.66
N ASP A 42 11.10 10.03 -12.84
CA ASP A 42 10.32 10.42 -14.01
C ASP A 42 10.16 9.21 -14.94
N PHE A 43 9.18 9.30 -15.84
CA PHE A 43 9.05 8.40 -16.99
C PHE A 43 10.03 8.83 -18.09
N ASP A 44 10.86 7.90 -18.56
CA ASP A 44 11.73 8.10 -19.72
C ASP A 44 10.92 7.97 -21.03
N ASN A 45 11.31 8.69 -22.08
CA ASN A 45 10.58 8.80 -23.36
C ASN A 45 9.09 9.19 -23.21
N ASP A 46 8.84 10.34 -22.58
CA ASP A 46 7.48 10.81 -22.28
C ASP A 46 6.78 11.52 -23.46
N ASP A 47 6.34 10.73 -24.45
CA ASP A 47 5.60 11.22 -25.63
C ASP A 47 4.19 11.76 -25.29
N PHE A 48 3.65 11.40 -24.11
CA PHE A 48 2.27 11.69 -23.71
C PHE A 48 2.17 12.69 -22.56
N LYS A 49 3.26 13.36 -22.18
CA LYS A 49 3.30 14.35 -21.07
C LYS A 49 2.79 13.76 -19.75
N VAL A 50 3.04 12.48 -19.55
CA VAL A 50 2.68 11.73 -18.36
C VAL A 50 3.34 12.35 -17.12
N ASN A 51 4.59 12.82 -17.23
CA ASN A 51 5.27 13.49 -16.13
C ASN A 51 4.58 14.80 -15.70
N GLU A 52 4.01 15.57 -16.65
CA GLU A 52 3.24 16.79 -16.34
C GLU A 52 1.98 16.42 -15.54
N ILE A 53 1.26 15.38 -15.98
CA ILE A 53 0.07 14.87 -15.28
C ILE A 53 0.42 14.42 -13.85
N PHE A 54 1.56 13.75 -13.66
CA PHE A 54 2.00 13.32 -12.33
C PHE A 54 2.35 14.50 -11.43
N HIS A 55 3.01 15.53 -11.96
CA HIS A 55 3.31 16.75 -11.22
C HIS A 55 2.04 17.46 -10.74
N ASP A 56 1.01 17.50 -11.59
CA ASP A 56 -0.28 18.12 -11.26
C ASP A 56 -1.06 17.35 -10.18
N ASN A 57 -0.71 16.09 -9.91
CA ASN A 57 -1.41 15.18 -9.00
C ASN A 57 -0.70 14.94 -7.66
N ASN A 58 0.28 15.77 -7.28
CA ASN A 58 1.13 15.57 -6.10
C ASN A 58 1.83 14.20 -6.12
N PRO A 59 2.92 14.05 -6.90
CA PRO A 59 3.53 12.76 -7.19
C PRO A 59 4.04 12.04 -5.92
N ASP A 60 4.53 12.78 -4.92
CA ASP A 60 5.08 12.21 -3.68
C ASP A 60 4.04 11.37 -2.91
N VAL A 61 2.86 11.94 -2.67
CA VAL A 61 1.78 11.24 -1.93
C VAL A 61 1.24 10.05 -2.72
N PHE A 62 1.20 10.21 -4.05
CA PHE A 62 0.73 9.18 -4.96
C PHE A 62 1.66 7.95 -4.95
N PHE A 63 2.97 8.15 -5.11
CA PHE A 63 3.93 7.05 -5.20
C PHE A 63 4.11 6.33 -3.87
N ASP A 64 4.15 7.05 -2.75
CA ASP A 64 4.22 6.44 -1.42
C ASP A 64 3.04 5.46 -1.21
N SER A 65 1.84 5.90 -1.55
CA SER A 65 0.62 5.08 -1.40
C SER A 65 0.61 3.89 -2.36
N ALA A 66 1.00 4.10 -3.63
CA ALA A 66 0.98 3.07 -4.65
C ALA A 66 2.02 1.97 -4.39
N VAL A 67 3.26 2.36 -4.02
CA VAL A 67 4.36 1.45 -3.72
C VAL A 67 4.09 0.68 -2.44
N LEU A 68 3.60 1.36 -1.39
CA LEU A 68 3.26 0.69 -0.13
C LEU A 68 2.19 -0.38 -0.35
N SER A 69 1.10 -0.06 -1.05
CA SER A 69 0.07 -1.04 -1.40
C SER A 69 0.63 -2.22 -2.20
N ALA A 70 1.50 -1.95 -3.18
CA ALA A 70 2.11 -3.00 -3.98
C ALA A 70 3.03 -3.91 -3.16
N LEU A 71 3.77 -3.38 -2.19
CA LEU A 71 4.64 -4.17 -1.32
C LEU A 71 3.86 -4.99 -0.29
N ILE A 72 2.70 -4.50 0.18
CA ILE A 72 1.83 -5.23 1.11
C ILE A 72 1.05 -6.32 0.39
N GLY A 73 0.41 -5.99 -0.74
CA GLY A 73 -0.57 -6.84 -1.42
C GLY A 73 -0.11 -7.45 -2.74
N SER A 74 1.16 -7.28 -3.13
CA SER A 74 1.74 -7.67 -4.43
C SER A 74 1.15 -6.96 -5.66
N CYS A 75 0.16 -6.09 -5.49
CA CYS A 75 -0.44 -5.30 -6.56
C CYS A 75 -0.89 -3.93 -6.05
N SER A 76 -1.06 -2.99 -6.98
CA SER A 76 -1.64 -1.69 -6.73
C SER A 76 -2.27 -1.22 -8.03
N PHE A 77 -3.46 -0.63 -7.94
CA PHE A 77 -4.21 -0.21 -9.12
C PHE A 77 -4.33 1.31 -9.11
N VAL A 78 -4.15 1.92 -10.28
CA VAL A 78 -4.24 3.36 -10.44
C VAL A 78 -5.38 3.65 -11.39
N TYR A 79 -6.37 4.35 -10.89
CA TYR A 79 -7.50 4.83 -11.66
C TYR A 79 -7.22 6.24 -12.18
N ILE A 80 -7.46 6.44 -13.48
CA ILE A 80 -7.32 7.72 -14.15
C ILE A 80 -8.72 8.25 -14.40
N SER A 81 -9.04 9.41 -13.82
CA SER A 81 -10.31 10.09 -14.03
C SER A 81 -10.10 11.48 -14.61
N LYS A 82 -11.11 12.01 -15.29
CA LYS A 82 -11.12 13.40 -15.78
C LYS A 82 -12.09 14.21 -14.93
N ALA A 83 -11.61 15.31 -14.34
CA ALA A 83 -12.44 16.27 -13.64
C ALA A 83 -12.04 17.69 -14.04
N ASP A 84 -12.99 18.47 -14.56
CA ASP A 84 -12.79 19.88 -14.94
C ASP A 84 -11.53 20.15 -15.78
N ASP A 85 -11.33 19.31 -16.82
CA ASP A 85 -10.15 19.29 -17.72
C ASP A 85 -8.80 18.92 -17.08
N GLN A 86 -8.77 18.60 -15.79
CA GLN A 86 -7.60 18.01 -15.13
C GLN A 86 -7.71 16.48 -15.10
N ILE A 87 -6.59 15.82 -15.38
CA ILE A 87 -6.45 14.38 -15.21
C ILE A 87 -6.15 14.13 -13.74
N ARG A 88 -6.93 13.29 -13.08
CA ARG A 88 -6.74 12.89 -11.69
C ARG A 88 -6.33 11.44 -11.59
N LEU A 89 -5.29 11.19 -10.80
CA LEU A 89 -4.78 9.85 -10.51
C LEU A 89 -5.18 9.43 -9.10
N GLN A 90 -5.87 8.31 -8.96
CA GLN A 90 -6.29 7.78 -7.67
C GLN A 90 -5.78 6.35 -7.49
N VAL A 91 -5.13 6.10 -6.36
CA VAL A 91 -4.65 4.77 -5.99
C VAL A 91 -5.78 3.97 -5.35
N ILE A 92 -5.93 2.73 -5.78
CA ILE A 92 -6.80 1.72 -5.18
C ILE A 92 -5.89 0.65 -4.58
N GLU A 93 -5.97 0.52 -3.25
CA GLU A 93 -5.17 -0.44 -2.50
C GLU A 93 -5.51 -1.89 -2.88
N ALA A 94 -4.52 -2.76 -2.79
CA ALA A 94 -4.66 -4.20 -3.03
C ALA A 94 -5.76 -4.85 -2.19
N SER A 95 -5.95 -4.36 -0.96
CA SER A 95 -6.97 -4.82 -0.02
C SER A 95 -8.39 -4.65 -0.55
N ASN A 96 -8.61 -3.62 -1.37
CA ASN A 96 -9.90 -3.24 -1.94
C ASN A 96 -10.00 -3.58 -3.43
N ALA A 97 -8.93 -4.12 -4.02
CA ALA A 97 -8.90 -4.47 -5.43
C ALA A 97 -9.46 -5.88 -5.64
N THR A 98 -10.72 -5.96 -6.05
CA THR A 98 -11.40 -7.23 -6.34
C THR A 98 -10.98 -7.86 -7.67
N GLY A 99 -10.29 -7.12 -8.53
CA GLY A 99 -9.89 -7.55 -9.87
C GLY A 99 -11.04 -7.63 -10.87
N ILE A 100 -12.26 -7.25 -10.48
CA ILE A 100 -13.44 -7.23 -11.36
C ILE A 100 -13.70 -5.77 -11.74
N ILE A 101 -13.54 -5.46 -13.03
CA ILE A 101 -13.89 -4.15 -13.59
C ILE A 101 -15.37 -4.17 -13.94
N ASP A 102 -16.13 -3.24 -13.38
CA ASP A 102 -17.50 -2.97 -13.79
C ASP A 102 -17.49 -2.50 -15.26
N PRO A 103 -18.12 -3.23 -16.20
CA PRO A 103 -18.09 -2.90 -17.62
C PRO A 103 -18.87 -1.62 -17.98
N ILE A 104 -19.71 -1.10 -17.07
CA ILE A 104 -20.51 0.11 -17.28
C ILE A 104 -19.79 1.33 -16.72
N THR A 105 -19.25 1.23 -15.50
CA THR A 105 -18.59 2.36 -14.83
C THR A 105 -17.07 2.40 -15.01
N GLY A 106 -16.46 1.28 -15.38
CA GLY A 106 -15.01 1.12 -15.48
C GLY A 106 -14.29 1.08 -14.12
N LEU A 107 -15.04 0.98 -13.02
CA LEU A 107 -14.50 0.93 -11.65
C LEU A 107 -14.17 -0.50 -11.23
N LEU A 108 -13.20 -0.66 -10.33
CA LEU A 108 -12.96 -1.93 -9.64
C LEU A 108 -14.04 -2.10 -8.55
N THR A 109 -14.76 -3.23 -8.59
CA THR A 109 -15.91 -3.54 -7.70
C THR A 109 -15.69 -4.76 -6.84
#